data_AF-A0A7W7SL62-F1
#
_entry.id   AF-A0A7W7SL62-F1
#
_cell.length_a   1.000
_cell.length_b   1.000
_cell.length_c   1.000
_cell.angle_alpha   90.00
_cell.angle_beta   90.00
_cell.angle_gamma   90.00
#
_symmetry.space_group_name_H-M   'P 1'
#
loop_
_entity.id
_entity.type
_entity.pdbx_description
1 polymer ?
#
loop_
_entity_poly.entity_id
_entity_poly.type
_entity_poly.pdbx_seq_one_letter_code
_entity_poly.pdbx_strand_id
1 'polypeptide(L)'
;MIDDELWALIGPVLPPWPERSPGPRPVDDQLCLQGILFVLFTGITWQQLPPELGFGSGQTCWRGLCRWAEAGVFEQVHRILLAELNAAGRIDWTRACVDASHVRAKRGVPGLARRRSTAANRAASTT
;
A
#
# COMPACT_ATOMS: atom_id res chain seq x y z
N MET A 1 -7.11 -11.38 -11.59
CA MET A 1 -8.44 -11.66 -11.00
C MET A 1 -8.23 -12.68 -9.91
N ILE A 2 -8.85 -12.51 -8.74
CA ILE A 2 -8.71 -13.42 -7.61
C ILE A 2 -9.62 -14.61 -7.86
N ASP A 3 -9.05 -15.82 -7.88
CA ASP A 3 -9.82 -17.04 -8.00
C ASP A 3 -10.61 -17.35 -6.71
N ASP A 4 -11.64 -18.18 -6.84
CA ASP A 4 -12.57 -18.48 -5.74
C ASP A 4 -11.89 -19.25 -4.60
N GLU A 5 -10.86 -20.05 -4.88
CA GLU A 5 -10.12 -20.82 -3.88
C GLU A 5 -9.29 -19.88 -3.00
N LEU A 6 -8.57 -18.94 -3.60
CA LEU A 6 -7.84 -17.89 -2.87
C LEU A 6 -8.82 -16.99 -2.10
N TRP A 7 -9.97 -16.67 -2.67
CA TRP A 7 -10.99 -15.89 -1.96
C TRP A 7 -11.55 -16.63 -0.75
N ALA A 8 -11.78 -17.94 -0.84
CA ALA A 8 -12.24 -18.75 0.29
C ALA A 8 -11.25 -18.74 1.48
N LEU A 9 -9.95 -18.53 1.22
CA LEU A 9 -8.94 -18.36 2.26
C LEU A 9 -8.90 -16.94 2.84
N ILE A 10 -9.09 -15.91 2.01
CA ILE A 10 -8.94 -14.50 2.42
C ILE A 10 -10.23 -13.96 3.05
N GLY A 11 -11.39 -14.21 2.44
CA GLY A 11 -12.68 -13.66 2.87
C GLY A 11 -12.96 -13.84 4.37
N PRO A 12 -12.74 -15.02 4.97
CA PRO A 12 -12.99 -15.25 6.40
C PRO A 12 -12.11 -14.46 7.37
N VAL A 13 -10.94 -13.98 6.94
CA VAL A 13 -10.04 -13.20 7.81
C VAL A 13 -10.29 -11.70 7.74
N LEU A 14 -11.18 -11.26 6.84
CA LEU A 14 -11.52 -9.84 6.73
C LEU A 14 -12.35 -9.40 7.94
N PRO A 15 -12.03 -8.23 8.54
CA PRO A 15 -12.81 -7.73 9.65
C PRO A 15 -14.24 -7.41 9.19
N PRO A 16 -15.26 -7.59 10.05
CA PRO A 16 -16.62 -7.20 9.74
C PRO A 16 -16.71 -5.68 9.61
N TRP A 17 -17.52 -5.21 8.66
CA TRP A 17 -17.74 -3.78 8.48
C TRP A 17 -18.23 -3.14 9.78
N PRO A 18 -17.71 -1.96 10.17
CA PRO A 18 -18.21 -1.26 11.34
C PRO A 18 -19.71 -1.02 11.21
N GLU A 19 -20.46 -1.29 12.29
CA GLU A 19 -21.92 -1.12 12.33
C GLU A 19 -22.38 0.30 11.94
N ARG A 20 -21.53 1.29 12.20
CA ARG A 20 -21.71 2.67 11.77
C ARG A 20 -20.51 3.10 10.95
N SER A 21 -20.72 3.21 9.64
CA SER A 21 -19.75 3.80 8.74
C SER A 21 -20.39 5.03 8.08
N PRO A 22 -19.77 6.23 8.14
CA PRO A 22 -20.29 7.37 7.41
C PRO A 22 -20.16 7.14 5.90
N GLY A 23 -21.30 7.13 5.20
CA GLY A 23 -21.38 7.02 3.75
C GLY A 23 -22.16 5.79 3.24
N PRO A 24 -22.19 5.58 1.91
CA PRO A 24 -22.87 4.44 1.30
C PRO A 24 -22.27 3.12 1.77
N ARG A 25 -23.10 2.06 1.71
CA ARG A 25 -22.65 0.70 2.00
C ARG A 25 -21.47 0.37 1.06
N PRO A 26 -20.36 -0.13 1.61
CA PRO A 26 -19.18 -0.42 0.82
C PRO A 26 -19.46 -1.46 -0.26
N VAL A 27 -18.68 -1.38 -1.34
CA VAL A 27 -18.61 -2.41 -2.38
C VAL A 27 -18.20 -3.73 -1.75
N ASP A 28 -18.64 -4.84 -2.34
CA ASP A 28 -18.26 -6.19 -1.95
C ASP A 28 -16.74 -6.31 -1.69
N ASP A 29 -16.35 -7.00 -0.62
CA ASP A 29 -14.96 -7.07 -0.18
C ASP A 29 -14.06 -7.77 -1.23
N GLN A 30 -14.60 -8.72 -2.00
CA GLN A 30 -13.85 -9.38 -3.08
C GLN A 30 -13.56 -8.40 -4.21
N LEU A 31 -14.55 -7.60 -4.60
CA LEU A 31 -14.40 -6.55 -5.61
C LEU A 31 -13.44 -5.44 -5.13
N CYS A 32 -13.51 -5.07 -3.86
CA CYS A 32 -12.60 -4.11 -3.25
C CYS A 32 -11.14 -4.62 -3.31
N LEU A 33 -10.92 -5.90 -2.95
CA LEU A 33 -9.60 -6.52 -3.03
C LEU A 33 -9.10 -6.60 -4.48
N GLN A 34 -9.96 -6.93 -5.44
CA GLN A 34 -9.62 -6.90 -6.87
C GLN A 34 -9.19 -5.49 -7.32
N GLY A 35 -9.90 -4.45 -6.90
CA GLY A 35 -9.55 -3.05 -7.18
C GLY A 35 -8.20 -2.64 -6.57
N ILE A 36 -7.94 -3.02 -5.31
CA ILE A 36 -6.64 -2.81 -4.66
C ILE A 36 -5.53 -3.46 -5.47
N LEU A 37 -5.65 -4.75 -5.80
CA LEU A 37 -4.64 -5.47 -6.56
C LEU A 37 -4.44 -4.87 -7.95
N PHE A 38 -5.50 -4.43 -8.61
CA PHE A 38 -5.40 -3.77 -9.91
C PHE A 38 -4.55 -2.50 -9.84
N VAL A 39 -4.82 -1.62 -8.86
CA VAL A 39 -4.04 -0.39 -8.65
C VAL A 39 -2.59 -0.72 -8.33
N LEU A 40 -2.33 -1.66 -7.42
CA LEU A 40 -0.96 -2.02 -7.03
C LEU A 40 -0.17 -2.66 -8.18
N PHE A 41 -0.82 -3.48 -9.01
CA PHE A 41 -0.17 -4.14 -10.14
C PHE A 41 0.12 -3.19 -11.30
N THR A 42 -0.82 -2.30 -11.60
CA THR A 42 -0.68 -1.34 -12.72
C THR A 42 0.11 -0.09 -12.35
N GLY A 43 0.22 0.23 -11.05
CA GLY A 43 0.90 1.42 -10.55
C GLY A 43 0.15 2.74 -10.81
N ILE A 44 -1.12 2.69 -11.22
CA ILE A 44 -1.94 3.88 -11.40
C ILE A 44 -2.26 4.56 -10.07
N THR A 45 -2.72 5.81 -10.11
CA THR A 45 -3.24 6.46 -8.91
C THR A 45 -4.64 5.94 -8.55
N TRP A 46 -5.02 6.02 -7.28
CA TRP A 46 -6.36 5.62 -6.83
C TRP A 46 -7.49 6.37 -7.57
N GLN A 47 -7.29 7.64 -7.95
CA GLN A 47 -8.27 8.41 -8.72
C GLN A 47 -8.43 7.92 -10.17
N GLN A 48 -7.46 7.18 -10.69
CA GLN A 48 -7.46 6.65 -12.06
C GLN A 48 -8.03 5.24 -12.15
N LEU A 49 -8.49 4.63 -11.04
CA LEU A 49 -9.14 3.33 -11.08
C LEU A 49 -10.37 3.39 -11.99
N PRO A 50 -10.42 2.64 -13.11
CA PRO A 50 -11.50 2.78 -14.07
C PRO A 50 -12.84 2.30 -13.49
N PRO A 51 -13.89 3.14 -13.45
CA PRO A 51 -15.18 2.79 -12.86
C PRO A 51 -15.90 1.65 -13.61
N GLU A 52 -15.64 1.49 -14.91
CA GLU A 52 -16.19 0.44 -15.77
C GLU A 52 -15.82 -0.98 -15.32
N LEU A 53 -14.78 -1.14 -14.50
CA LEU A 53 -14.37 -2.44 -13.95
C LEU A 53 -15.23 -2.89 -12.76
N GLY A 54 -16.06 -2.01 -12.21
CA GLY A 54 -17.01 -2.37 -11.16
C GLY A 54 -16.40 -2.61 -9.76
N PHE A 55 -15.12 -2.36 -9.55
CA PHE A 55 -14.43 -2.53 -8.26
C PHE A 55 -14.82 -1.50 -7.19
N GLY A 56 -15.66 -0.52 -7.54
CA GLY A 56 -15.90 0.67 -6.74
C GLY A 56 -14.90 1.79 -7.02
N SER A 57 -15.01 2.87 -6.26
CA SER A 57 -14.06 3.98 -6.38
C SER A 57 -12.69 3.58 -5.83
N GLY A 58 -11.61 4.12 -6.38
CA GLY A 58 -10.28 3.87 -5.81
C GLY A 58 -10.11 4.44 -4.40
N GLN A 59 -10.91 5.43 -3.99
CA GLN A 59 -10.96 5.88 -2.59
C GLN A 59 -11.57 4.82 -1.67
N THR A 60 -12.57 4.08 -2.14
CA THR A 60 -13.13 2.92 -1.42
C THR A 60 -12.06 1.84 -1.24
N CYS A 61 -11.34 1.52 -2.32
CA CYS A 61 -10.23 0.56 -2.30
C CYS A 61 -9.12 0.98 -1.33
N TRP A 62 -8.70 2.24 -1.37
CA TRP A 62 -7.69 2.78 -0.44
C TRP A 62 -8.12 2.65 1.02
N ARG A 63 -9.37 3.02 1.35
CA ARG A 63 -9.91 2.89 2.71
C ARG A 63 -9.97 1.42 3.16
N GLY A 64 -10.37 0.53 2.26
CA GLY A 64 -10.34 -0.92 2.50
C GLY A 64 -8.93 -1.41 2.81
N LEU A 65 -7.96 -1.03 1.98
CA LEU A 65 -6.53 -1.34 2.18
C LEU A 65 -6.03 -0.87 3.55
N CYS A 66 -6.27 0.39 3.93
CA CYS A 66 -5.85 0.92 5.22
C CYS A 66 -6.50 0.15 6.39
N ARG A 67 -7.82 -0.07 6.33
CA ARG A 67 -8.55 -0.79 7.37
C ARG A 67 -8.05 -2.23 7.54
N TRP A 68 -7.77 -2.93 6.44
CA TRP A 68 -7.25 -4.29 6.48
C TRP A 68 -5.80 -4.35 6.97
N ALA A 69 -4.98 -3.37 6.60
CA ALA A 69 -3.62 -3.25 7.12
C ALA A 69 -3.63 -2.97 8.64
N GLU A 70 -4.45 -2.04 9.12
CA GLU A 70 -4.61 -1.75 10.54
C GLU A 70 -5.13 -2.95 11.34
N ALA A 71 -5.97 -3.78 10.72
CA ALA A 71 -6.48 -5.01 11.31
C ALA A 71 -5.51 -6.21 11.22
N GLY A 72 -4.35 -6.06 10.58
CA GLY A 72 -3.36 -7.14 10.43
C GLY A 72 -3.76 -8.26 9.47
N VAL A 73 -4.68 -7.98 8.52
CA VAL A 73 -5.21 -8.96 7.57
C VAL A 73 -4.09 -9.56 6.73
N PHE A 74 -3.18 -8.73 6.22
CA PHE A 74 -2.12 -9.19 5.31
C PHE A 74 -1.14 -10.14 6.00
N GLU A 75 -0.80 -9.87 7.26
CA GLU A 75 0.02 -10.73 8.10
C GLU A 75 -0.68 -12.07 8.40
N GLN A 76 -2.01 -12.04 8.57
CA GLN A 76 -2.79 -13.27 8.76
C GLN A 76 -2.88 -14.09 7.48
N VAL A 77 -3.20 -13.46 6.34
CA VAL A 77 -3.21 -14.11 5.02
C VAL A 77 -1.84 -14.71 4.71
N HIS A 78 -0.76 -13.97 4.94
CA HIS A 78 0.60 -14.46 4.72
C HIS A 78 0.89 -15.73 5.54
N ARG A 79 0.52 -15.75 6.81
CA ARG A 79 0.69 -16.94 7.66
C ARG A 79 -0.12 -18.14 7.18
N ILE A 80 -1.36 -17.93 6.74
CA ILE A 80 -2.22 -19.00 6.18
C ILE A 80 -1.56 -19.58 4.93
N LEU A 81 -1.17 -18.73 3.98
CA LEU A 81 -0.52 -19.18 2.75
C LEU A 81 0.80 -19.90 3.01
N LEU A 82 1.61 -19.43 3.96
CA LEU A 82 2.82 -20.14 4.38
C LEU A 82 2.51 -21.51 4.99
N ALA A 83 1.48 -21.62 5.83
CA ALA A 83 1.10 -22.91 6.42
C ALA A 83 0.65 -23.91 5.34
N GLU A 84 -0.20 -23.48 4.40
CA GLU A 84 -0.66 -24.30 3.27
C GLU A 84 0.50 -24.75 2.37
N LEU A 85 1.40 -23.83 2.00
CA LEU A 85 2.56 -24.15 1.17
C LEU A 85 3.53 -25.09 1.90
N ASN A 86 3.70 -24.91 3.22
CA ASN A 86 4.53 -25.81 4.02
C ASN A 86 3.93 -27.22 4.10
N ALA A 87 2.63 -27.32 4.35
CA ALA A 87 1.91 -28.59 4.39
C ALA A 87 1.97 -29.33 3.04
N ALA A 88 1.93 -28.58 1.94
CA ALA A 88 2.09 -29.11 0.59
C ALA A 88 3.55 -29.41 0.20
N GLY A 89 4.54 -29.15 1.07
CA GLY A 89 5.96 -29.34 0.77
C GLY A 89 6.50 -28.42 -0.34
N ARG A 90 5.85 -27.28 -0.57
CA ARG A 90 6.14 -26.33 -1.66
C ARG A 90 7.06 -25.19 -1.26
N ILE A 91 7.48 -25.12 0.01
CA ILE A 91 8.45 -24.14 0.48
C ILE A 91 9.87 -24.70 0.28
N ASP A 92 10.64 -24.03 -0.57
CA ASP A 92 12.06 -24.31 -0.71
C ASP A 92 12.85 -23.65 0.44
N TRP A 93 13.08 -24.41 1.51
CA TRP A 93 13.84 -23.95 2.67
C TRP A 93 15.33 -23.76 2.41
N THR A 94 15.86 -24.17 1.25
CA THR A 94 17.27 -23.93 0.89
C THR A 94 17.51 -22.49 0.44
N ARG A 95 16.45 -21.73 0.18
CA ARG A 95 16.49 -20.35 -0.28
C ARG A 95 15.64 -19.46 0.64
N ALA A 96 16.25 -18.43 1.20
CA ALA A 96 15.55 -17.41 1.96
C ALA A 96 15.81 -16.03 1.34
N CYS A 97 14.74 -15.26 1.11
CA CYS A 97 14.84 -13.85 0.76
C CYS A 97 14.67 -13.02 2.02
N VAL A 98 15.67 -12.20 2.36
CA VAL A 98 15.57 -11.19 3.42
C VAL A 98 15.32 -9.85 2.73
N ASP A 99 14.15 -9.26 2.95
CA ASP A 99 13.88 -7.90 2.50
C ASP A 99 14.34 -6.87 3.55
N ALA A 100 14.84 -5.72 3.10
CA ALA A 100 15.30 -4.63 3.95
C ALA A 100 14.59 -3.33 3.55
N SER A 101 13.80 -2.77 4.47
CA SER A 101 13.15 -1.48 4.26
C SER A 101 14.09 -0.32 4.60
N HIS A 102 14.34 0.57 3.62
CA HIS A 102 15.05 1.84 3.86
C HIS A 102 14.07 2.95 4.24
N VAL A 103 14.08 3.38 5.50
CA VAL A 103 13.34 4.58 5.94
C VAL A 103 14.23 5.80 5.81
N ARG A 104 13.75 6.85 5.13
CA ARG A 104 14.46 8.13 5.02
C ARG A 104 14.60 8.76 6.42
N ALA A 105 15.82 9.07 6.86
CA ALA A 105 16.05 9.83 8.08
C ALA A 105 15.44 11.25 7.95
N LYS A 106 14.33 11.53 8.65
CA LYS A 106 13.63 12.83 8.58
C LYS A 106 14.18 13.91 9.53
N ARG A 107 15.28 13.68 10.26
CA ARG A 107 15.89 14.69 11.15
C ARG A 107 17.24 15.18 10.62
N GLY A 108 17.21 16.10 9.67
CA GLY A 108 18.23 17.15 9.60
C GLY A 108 17.83 18.25 10.57
N VAL A 109 18.76 18.69 11.42
CA VAL A 109 18.54 19.78 12.40
C VAL A 109 18.04 21.04 11.68
N PRO A 110 17.05 21.80 12.21
CA PRO A 110 16.72 23.12 11.67
C PRO A 110 17.87 24.08 12.00
N GLY A 111 18.79 24.24 11.07
CA GLY A 111 19.92 25.16 11.18
C GLY A 111 20.27 25.71 9.82
N LEU A 112 19.69 26.85 9.47
CA LEU A 112 20.14 27.69 8.37
C LEU A 112 21.55 28.20 8.70
N ALA A 113 22.58 27.43 8.38
CA ALA A 113 23.88 28.04 8.12
C ALA A 113 23.70 28.87 6.85
N ARG A 114 23.62 30.19 7.00
CA ARG A 114 23.60 31.13 5.86
C ARG A 114 24.80 30.80 4.98
N ARG A 115 24.56 30.21 3.79
CA ARG A 115 25.60 30.05 2.77
C ARG A 115 26.14 31.44 2.46
N ARG A 116 27.45 31.65 2.60
CA ARG A 116 28.09 32.85 2.06
C ARG A 116 27.84 32.86 0.56
N SER A 117 27.25 33.95 0.07
CA SER A 117 27.17 34.20 -1.37
C SER A 117 28.58 34.28 -1.92
N THR A 118 28.86 33.51 -2.98
CA THR A 118 30.09 33.59 -3.79
C THR A 118 29.92 34.51 -4.99
N ALA A 119 28.82 35.28 -5.08
CA ALA A 119 28.66 36.26 -6.14
C ALA A 119 29.73 37.35 -6.02
N ALA A 120 30.48 37.59 -7.10
CA ALA A 120 31.47 38.65 -7.15
C ALA A 120 30.79 40.02 -7.02
N ASN A 121 31.33 40.89 -6.17
CA ASN A 121 30.90 42.29 -6.08
C ASN A 121 31.22 43.00 -7.40
N ARG A 122 30.26 43.78 -7.93
CA ARG A 122 30.53 44.68 -9.05
C ARG A 122 31.48 45.79 -8.59
N ALA A 123 32.54 46.01 -9.35
CA ALA A 123 33.48 47.11 -9.13
C ALA A 123 32.82 48.46 -9.41
N ALA A 124 33.23 49.50 -8.70
CA ALA A 124 32.76 50.87 -8.91
C ALA A 124 33.25 51.40 -10.27
N SER A 125 32.35 51.99 -11.05
CA SER A 125 32.71 52.74 -12.27
C SER A 125 33.25 54.11 -11.88
N THR A 126 34.50 54.37 -12.22
CA THR A 126 35.09 55.72 -12.21
C THR A 126 34.62 56.47 -13.46
N THR A 127 34.08 57.68 -13.28
CA THR A 127 33.77 58.64 -14.36
C THR A 127 35.00 59.46 -14.71
#